data_AF-A0A1G7BZ94-F1
#
_entry.id   AF-A0A1G7BZ94-F1
#
_cell.length_a   1.000
_cell.length_b   1.000
_cell.length_c   1.000
_cell.angle_alpha   90.00
_cell.angle_beta   90.00
_cell.angle_gamma   90.00
#
_symmetry.space_group_name_H-M   'P 1'
#
loop_
_entity.id
_entity.type
_entity.pdbx_description
1 polymer ?
#
loop_
_entity_poly.entity_id
_entity_poly.type
_entity_poly.pdbx_seq_one_letter_code
_entity_poly.pdbx_strand_id
1 'polypeptide(L)'
;MMPSSRPTALLLVLLFLGLTALCGCEQKGPITQLSQLEKGLFAVPTGTVADQLVLSRMPGARFVYFNSVLDAALAVKTGKADAVAYDEPILRNIAAKTGGLALLEQPITIDQYGFAVSQDNLALKQAIDAELAALRADGRYDDLLRRWLPATGSPAPMPDIALPRGQGSLRLGTAAVTEPFSFVGEAGAIVGFDIELARRVALRLGKDLEIVNLEFGALIPALLAGKVDLIGACITITDERSRKVLFSEPYYRGGISALVRQP
;
A
#
# COMPACT_ATOMS: atom_id res chain seq x y z
N MET A 1 -29.39 88.14 -42.61
CA MET A 1 -29.42 86.80 -43.23
C MET A 1 -29.14 85.77 -42.15
N MET A 2 -30.16 85.03 -41.73
CA MET A 2 -30.01 83.64 -41.23
C MET A 2 -29.54 82.75 -42.43
N PRO A 3 -28.95 81.54 -42.25
CA PRO A 3 -29.36 80.56 -41.23
C PRO A 3 -28.29 79.60 -40.63
N SER A 4 -28.76 78.93 -39.57
CA SER A 4 -28.54 77.54 -39.12
C SER A 4 -27.23 76.79 -39.42
N SER A 5 -26.65 76.18 -38.37
CA SER A 5 -26.70 74.72 -38.14
C SER A 5 -25.69 74.30 -37.06
N ARG A 6 -26.18 73.71 -35.96
CA ARG A 6 -25.37 72.79 -35.13
C ARG A 6 -25.29 71.46 -35.88
N PRO A 7 -24.23 70.64 -35.69
CA PRO A 7 -24.52 69.44 -34.91
C PRO A 7 -23.37 68.87 -34.06
N THR A 8 -23.80 67.98 -33.16
CA THR A 8 -23.14 66.74 -32.71
C THR A 8 -21.91 66.81 -31.80
N ALA A 9 -22.17 66.52 -30.53
CA ALA A 9 -21.26 65.89 -29.59
C ALA A 9 -20.72 64.57 -30.18
N LEU A 10 -19.41 64.43 -30.23
CA LEU A 10 -18.74 63.17 -30.55
C LEU A 10 -18.40 62.45 -29.24
N LEU A 11 -19.16 61.40 -28.99
CA LEU A 11 -18.99 60.41 -27.94
C LEU A 11 -17.76 59.55 -28.26
N LEU A 12 -16.65 59.72 -27.54
CA LEU A 12 -15.50 58.81 -27.62
C LEU A 12 -15.64 57.75 -26.52
N VAL A 13 -16.33 56.65 -26.82
CA VAL A 13 -16.29 55.44 -26.00
C VAL A 13 -15.02 54.68 -26.36
N LEU A 14 -14.00 54.76 -25.51
CA LEU A 14 -12.82 53.90 -25.57
C LEU A 14 -13.24 52.47 -25.20
N LEU A 15 -13.44 51.61 -26.21
CA LEU A 15 -13.56 50.16 -26.03
C LEU A 15 -12.21 49.61 -25.56
N PHE A 16 -12.02 49.47 -24.26
CA PHE A 16 -10.98 48.60 -23.70
C PHE A 16 -11.40 47.15 -23.93
N LEU A 17 -10.98 46.54 -25.04
CA LEU A 17 -10.89 45.07 -25.13
C LEU A 17 -9.71 44.64 -24.25
N GLY A 18 -9.97 44.52 -22.94
CA GLY A 18 -9.14 43.73 -22.06
C GLY A 18 -9.32 42.27 -22.45
N LEU A 19 -8.38 41.74 -23.24
CA LEU A 19 -8.22 40.31 -23.44
C LEU A 19 -7.74 39.73 -22.09
N THR A 20 -8.68 39.42 -21.20
CA THR A 20 -8.40 38.63 -20.01
C THR A 20 -8.06 37.23 -20.48
N ALA A 21 -6.77 36.93 -20.56
CA ALA A 21 -6.30 35.57 -20.56
C ALA A 21 -6.86 34.91 -19.29
N LEU A 22 -7.92 34.13 -19.46
CA LEU A 22 -8.38 33.16 -18.49
C LEU A 22 -7.26 32.13 -18.33
N CYS A 23 -6.30 32.47 -17.47
CA CYS A 23 -5.49 31.47 -16.79
C CYS A 23 -6.47 30.76 -15.85
N GLY A 24 -7.27 29.87 -16.42
CA GLY A 24 -8.08 28.94 -15.66
C GLY A 24 -7.09 28.04 -14.95
N CYS A 25 -6.74 28.39 -13.71
CA CYS A 25 -6.45 27.37 -12.72
C CYS A 25 -7.72 26.54 -12.63
N GLU A 26 -7.81 25.51 -13.46
CA GLU A 26 -8.82 24.47 -13.34
C GLU A 26 -8.60 23.87 -11.96
N GLN A 27 -9.37 24.34 -10.98
CA GLN A 27 -9.39 23.72 -9.67
C GLN A 27 -9.91 22.32 -9.91
N LYS A 28 -8.98 21.35 -9.96
CA LYS A 28 -9.33 19.93 -9.98
C LYS A 28 -10.32 19.71 -8.83
N GLY A 29 -11.56 19.40 -9.20
CA GLY A 29 -12.58 19.03 -8.23
C GLY A 29 -12.14 17.80 -7.41
N PRO A 30 -12.89 17.46 -6.35
CA PRO A 30 -12.57 16.30 -5.53
C PRO A 30 -12.47 15.02 -6.36
N ILE A 31 -11.46 14.21 -6.06
CA ILE A 31 -11.27 12.89 -6.67
C ILE A 31 -12.14 11.90 -5.89
N THR A 32 -13.09 11.28 -6.56
CA THR A 32 -14.05 10.35 -5.97
C THR A 32 -14.09 9.00 -6.70
N GLN A 33 -13.44 8.89 -7.86
CA GLN A 33 -13.40 7.66 -8.66
C GLN A 33 -12.10 7.52 -9.46
N LEU A 34 -11.75 6.27 -9.80
CA LEU A 34 -10.49 5.94 -10.49
C LEU A 34 -10.33 6.63 -11.84
N SER A 35 -11.42 6.85 -12.59
CA SER A 35 -11.37 7.49 -13.92
C SER A 35 -10.84 8.93 -13.90
N GLN A 36 -10.83 9.59 -12.74
CA GLN A 36 -10.23 10.92 -12.58
C GLN A 36 -8.70 10.87 -12.41
N LEU A 37 -8.12 9.67 -12.25
CA LEU A 37 -6.70 9.44 -11.99
C LEU A 37 -5.92 8.92 -13.20
N GLU A 38 -6.51 8.86 -14.40
CA GLU A 38 -5.87 8.35 -15.63
C GLU A 38 -4.50 8.98 -15.95
N LYS A 39 -4.28 10.23 -15.53
CA LYS A 39 -3.00 10.96 -15.64
C LYS A 39 -2.50 11.49 -14.29
N GLY A 40 -3.03 10.90 -13.21
CA GLY A 40 -2.75 11.29 -11.83
C GLY A 40 -1.29 11.07 -11.46
N LEU A 41 -0.80 11.90 -10.54
CA LEU A 41 0.47 11.68 -9.85
C LEU A 41 0.21 10.80 -8.62
N PHE A 42 0.65 9.55 -8.69
CA PHE A 42 0.55 8.59 -7.61
C PHE A 42 1.79 8.62 -6.71
N ALA A 43 1.56 8.69 -5.40
CA ALA A 43 2.55 8.40 -4.39
C ALA A 43 2.61 6.88 -4.17
N VAL A 44 3.79 6.29 -4.28
CA VAL A 44 3.99 4.84 -4.16
C VAL A 44 5.21 4.52 -3.28
N PRO A 45 5.17 3.47 -2.45
CA PRO A 45 6.36 3.04 -1.72
C PRO A 45 7.40 2.39 -2.64
N THR A 46 8.66 2.71 -2.41
CA THR A 46 9.80 2.29 -3.24
C THR A 46 10.01 0.77 -3.19
N GLY A 47 10.28 0.16 -4.35
CA GLY A 47 10.57 -1.28 -4.47
C GLY A 47 9.33 -2.19 -4.48
N THR A 48 8.13 -1.60 -4.42
CA THR A 48 6.85 -2.33 -4.55
C THR A 48 6.50 -2.54 -6.03
N VAL A 49 5.42 -3.27 -6.31
CA VAL A 49 4.87 -3.44 -7.67
C VAL A 49 3.69 -2.50 -7.95
N ALA A 50 3.42 -1.55 -7.04
CA ALA A 50 2.23 -0.71 -7.11
C ALA A 50 2.20 0.14 -8.39
N ASP A 51 3.34 0.69 -8.80
CA ASP A 51 3.45 1.49 -10.03
C ASP A 51 3.18 0.67 -11.30
N GLN A 52 3.74 -0.54 -11.39
CA GLN A 52 3.48 -1.48 -12.48
C GLN A 52 2.00 -1.87 -12.56
N LEU A 53 1.38 -2.14 -11.41
CA LEU A 53 -0.03 -2.50 -11.31
C LEU A 53 -0.94 -1.31 -11.67
N VAL A 54 -0.59 -0.09 -11.26
CA VAL A 54 -1.26 1.14 -11.69
C VAL A 54 -1.14 1.32 -13.21
N LEU A 55 0.07 1.20 -13.78
CA LEU A 55 0.30 1.37 -15.22
C LEU A 55 -0.45 0.34 -16.08
N SER A 56 -0.70 -0.85 -15.53
CA SER A 56 -1.51 -1.88 -16.23
C SER A 56 -2.97 -1.46 -16.46
N ARG A 57 -3.47 -0.47 -15.70
CA ARG A 57 -4.85 0.04 -15.77
C ARG A 57 -4.92 1.48 -16.24
N MET A 58 -3.95 2.30 -15.83
CA MET A 58 -3.85 3.73 -16.11
C MET A 58 -2.48 4.03 -16.72
N PRO A 59 -2.27 3.77 -18.03
CA PRO A 59 -0.97 3.93 -18.68
C PRO A 59 -0.42 5.37 -18.68
N GLY A 60 -1.28 6.37 -18.42
CA GLY A 60 -0.92 7.78 -18.32
C GLY A 60 -0.49 8.23 -16.92
N ALA A 61 -0.53 7.35 -15.93
CA ALA A 61 -0.17 7.67 -14.55
C ALA A 61 1.30 8.06 -14.41
N ARG A 62 1.59 8.93 -13.44
CA ARG A 62 2.94 9.37 -13.05
C ARG A 62 3.20 9.01 -11.60
N PHE A 63 4.46 8.92 -11.21
CA PHE A 63 4.83 8.43 -9.88
C PHE A 63 5.79 9.35 -9.14
N VAL A 64 5.60 9.40 -7.83
CA VAL A 64 6.57 9.93 -6.86
C VAL A 64 6.75 8.87 -5.76
N TYR A 65 8.00 8.62 -5.38
CA TYR A 65 8.36 7.48 -4.54
C TYR A 65 8.65 7.90 -3.11
N PHE A 66 8.24 7.06 -2.15
CA PHE A 66 8.44 7.25 -0.71
C PHE A 66 8.99 5.98 -0.08
N ASN A 67 9.58 6.10 1.11
CA ASN A 67 10.05 4.93 1.86
C ASN A 67 8.96 4.32 2.73
N SER A 68 7.92 5.08 3.09
CA SER A 68 6.78 4.60 3.86
C SER A 68 5.45 4.95 3.20
N VAL A 69 4.45 4.09 3.43
CA VAL A 69 3.07 4.33 2.95
C VAL A 69 2.44 5.52 3.66
N LEU A 70 2.79 5.74 4.92
CA LEU A 70 2.32 6.89 5.70
C LEU A 70 2.83 8.20 5.09
N ASP A 71 4.11 8.27 4.70
CA ASP A 71 4.66 9.47 4.05
C ASP A 71 4.00 9.72 2.69
N ALA A 72 3.73 8.67 1.92
CA ALA A 72 2.97 8.75 0.68
C ALA A 72 1.55 9.31 0.92
N ALA A 73 0.87 8.84 1.96
CA ALA A 73 -0.45 9.33 2.36
C ALA A 73 -0.42 10.80 2.82
N LEU A 74 0.59 11.21 3.57
CA LEU A 74 0.78 12.61 3.97
C LEU A 74 1.09 13.52 2.76
N ALA A 75 1.80 13.01 1.74
CA ALA A 75 2.04 13.74 0.50
C ALA A 75 0.73 14.02 -0.25
N VAL A 76 -0.20 13.07 -0.29
CA VAL A 76 -1.54 13.26 -0.87
C VAL A 76 -2.38 14.24 -0.03
N LYS A 77 -2.38 14.06 1.29
CA LYS A 77 -3.08 14.97 2.23
C LYS A 77 -2.64 16.42 2.07
N THR A 78 -1.35 16.65 1.78
CA THR A 78 -0.77 17.98 1.56
C THR A 78 -0.81 18.44 0.11
N GLY A 79 -1.05 17.54 -0.86
CA GLY A 79 -1.35 17.90 -2.27
C GLY A 79 -0.15 17.83 -3.18
N LYS A 80 0.90 17.16 -2.71
CA LYS A 80 2.09 16.84 -3.49
C LYS A 80 1.83 15.69 -4.47
N ALA A 81 0.78 14.90 -4.25
CA ALA A 81 0.32 13.82 -5.13
C ALA A 81 -1.22 13.80 -5.18
N ASP A 82 -1.77 13.27 -6.27
CA ASP A 82 -3.22 13.14 -6.47
C ASP A 82 -3.80 11.95 -5.67
N ALA A 83 -3.05 10.83 -5.57
CA ALA A 83 -3.46 9.62 -4.86
C ALA A 83 -2.26 8.82 -4.34
N VAL A 84 -2.46 7.97 -3.33
CA VAL A 84 -1.55 6.86 -3.00
C VAL A 84 -2.06 5.63 -3.72
N ALA A 85 -1.20 4.86 -4.37
CA ALA A 85 -1.53 3.51 -4.83
C ALA A 85 -0.79 2.50 -3.96
N TYR A 86 -1.54 1.72 -3.18
CA TYR A 86 -0.97 0.68 -2.33
C TYR A 86 -2.01 -0.36 -1.88
N ASP A 87 -1.57 -1.36 -1.12
CA ASP A 87 -2.39 -2.45 -0.60
C ASP A 87 -3.60 -1.93 0.18
N GLU A 88 -4.78 -2.36 -0.25
CA GLU A 88 -6.08 -1.92 0.26
C GLU A 88 -6.20 -1.90 1.80
N PRO A 89 -5.82 -2.96 2.55
CA PRO A 89 -6.07 -2.98 3.99
C PRO A 89 -5.16 -2.01 4.74
N ILE A 90 -3.98 -1.75 4.21
CA ILE A 90 -3.03 -0.78 4.74
C ILE A 90 -3.57 0.64 4.51
N LEU A 91 -4.05 0.91 3.29
CA LEU A 91 -4.67 2.21 2.99
C LEU A 91 -5.94 2.45 3.83
N ARG A 92 -6.76 1.42 4.06
CA ARG A 92 -7.92 1.48 4.96
C ARG A 92 -7.50 1.84 6.38
N ASN A 93 -6.48 1.17 6.92
CA ASN A 93 -5.94 1.46 8.24
C ASN A 93 -5.42 2.91 8.34
N ILE A 94 -4.69 3.38 7.31
CA ILE A 94 -4.21 4.76 7.25
C ILE A 94 -5.37 5.76 7.22
N ALA A 95 -6.40 5.52 6.40
CA ALA A 95 -7.58 6.39 6.32
C ALA A 95 -8.32 6.48 7.66
N ALA A 96 -8.45 5.37 8.38
CA ALA A 96 -9.10 5.33 9.69
C ALA A 96 -8.35 6.14 10.75
N LYS A 97 -7.01 6.22 10.66
CA LYS A 97 -6.15 6.92 11.63
C LYS A 97 -5.77 8.34 11.21
N THR A 98 -5.87 8.65 9.92
CA THR A 98 -5.42 9.91 9.33
C THR A 98 -6.59 10.65 8.69
N GLY A 99 -7.21 11.56 9.43
CA GLY A 99 -8.30 12.38 8.90
C GLY A 99 -7.90 13.20 7.66
N GLY A 100 -8.86 13.46 6.77
CA GLY A 100 -8.64 14.19 5.51
C GLY A 100 -8.22 13.30 4.34
N LEU A 101 -8.28 11.97 4.50
CA LEU A 101 -7.96 10.97 3.47
C LEU A 101 -9.11 9.98 3.35
N ALA A 102 -9.40 9.54 2.12
CA ALA A 102 -10.43 8.55 1.83
C ALA A 102 -9.94 7.54 0.81
N LEU A 103 -10.35 6.28 1.01
CA LEU A 103 -10.10 5.21 0.07
C LEU A 103 -11.17 5.26 -1.03
N LEU A 104 -10.77 5.13 -2.29
CA LEU A 104 -11.72 4.95 -3.38
C LEU A 104 -12.38 3.56 -3.30
N GLU A 105 -13.66 3.48 -3.60
CA GLU A 105 -14.45 2.24 -3.45
C GLU A 105 -13.97 1.12 -4.38
N GLN A 106 -13.60 1.48 -5.61
CA GLN A 106 -13.11 0.52 -6.60
C GLN A 106 -11.60 0.34 -6.45
N PRO A 107 -11.10 -0.91 -6.30
CA PRO A 107 -9.68 -1.18 -6.34
C PRO A 107 -9.13 -1.01 -7.76
N ILE A 108 -7.84 -0.69 -7.86
CA ILE A 108 -7.11 -0.62 -9.13
C ILE A 108 -6.85 -2.04 -9.65
N THR A 109 -6.40 -2.95 -8.78
CA THR A 109 -6.17 -4.36 -9.10
C THR A 109 -6.68 -5.27 -7.99
N ILE A 110 -6.81 -6.55 -8.31
CA ILE A 110 -7.00 -7.63 -7.34
C ILE A 110 -5.77 -8.52 -7.43
N ASP A 111 -5.19 -8.88 -6.30
CA ASP A 111 -3.98 -9.68 -6.20
C ASP A 111 -4.00 -10.59 -4.96
N GLN A 112 -2.87 -11.22 -4.69
CA GLN A 112 -2.70 -12.19 -3.62
C GLN A 112 -1.35 -11.99 -2.94
N TYR A 113 -1.32 -12.13 -1.62
CA TYR A 113 -0.09 -12.06 -0.82
C TYR A 113 0.29 -13.46 -0.34
N GLY A 114 1.58 -13.74 -0.30
CA GLY A 114 2.12 -15.02 0.15
C GLY A 114 3.45 -14.85 0.88
N PHE A 115 3.87 -15.86 1.63
CA PHE A 115 5.27 -15.91 2.08
C PHE A 115 6.15 -16.31 0.92
N ALA A 116 7.32 -15.70 0.80
CA ALA A 116 8.33 -16.12 -0.18
C ALA A 116 9.48 -16.86 0.51
N VAL A 117 9.95 -17.95 -0.10
CA VAL A 117 11.11 -18.73 0.34
C VAL A 117 12.04 -18.98 -0.85
N SER A 118 13.29 -19.37 -0.58
CA SER A 118 14.24 -19.74 -1.64
C SER A 118 13.70 -20.90 -2.49
N GLN A 119 14.05 -20.93 -3.79
CA GLN A 119 13.68 -22.01 -4.70
C GLN A 119 14.17 -23.38 -4.26
N ASP A 120 15.26 -23.42 -3.49
CA ASP A 120 15.83 -24.65 -2.96
C ASP A 120 15.19 -25.11 -1.65
N ASN A 121 14.27 -24.31 -1.06
CA ASN A 121 13.68 -24.58 0.25
C ASN A 121 12.19 -24.99 0.16
N LEU A 122 11.92 -26.03 -0.62
CA LEU A 122 10.57 -26.60 -0.75
C LEU A 122 9.99 -27.05 0.59
N ALA A 123 10.82 -27.59 1.48
CA ALA A 123 10.40 -28.04 2.81
C ALA A 123 9.82 -26.90 3.65
N LEU A 124 10.44 -25.71 3.64
CA LEU A 124 9.91 -24.54 4.35
C LEU A 124 8.61 -24.05 3.73
N LYS A 125 8.50 -24.01 2.39
CA LYS A 125 7.23 -23.72 1.71
C LYS A 125 6.13 -24.66 2.18
N GLN A 126 6.37 -25.98 2.15
CA GLN A 126 5.39 -26.98 2.57
C GLN A 126 4.99 -26.83 4.04
N ALA A 127 5.92 -26.47 4.92
CA ALA A 127 5.60 -26.20 6.32
C ALA A 127 4.70 -24.97 6.50
N ILE A 128 4.93 -23.89 5.72
CA ILE A 128 4.08 -22.71 5.69
C ILE A 128 2.68 -23.09 5.19
N ASP A 129 2.60 -23.81 4.07
CA ASP A 129 1.33 -24.22 3.47
C ASP A 129 0.52 -25.12 4.42
N ALA A 130 1.19 -26.03 5.13
CA ALA A 130 0.57 -26.89 6.12
C ALA A 130 0.03 -26.11 7.34
N GLU A 131 0.74 -25.07 7.80
CA GLU A 131 0.24 -24.21 8.88
C GLU A 131 -0.94 -23.36 8.42
N LEU A 132 -0.89 -22.78 7.22
CA LEU A 132 -2.01 -22.05 6.63
C LEU A 132 -3.25 -22.94 6.47
N ALA A 133 -3.07 -24.18 6.02
CA ALA A 133 -4.15 -25.15 5.92
C ALA A 133 -4.75 -25.49 7.30
N ALA A 134 -3.91 -25.71 8.32
CA ALA A 134 -4.36 -26.00 9.67
C ALA A 134 -5.16 -24.83 10.27
N LEU A 135 -4.65 -23.59 10.14
CA LEU A 135 -5.34 -22.38 10.61
C LEU A 135 -6.71 -22.18 9.95
N ARG A 136 -6.85 -22.55 8.68
CA ARG A 136 -8.14 -22.48 7.97
C ARG A 136 -9.09 -23.57 8.44
N ALA A 137 -8.59 -24.79 8.62
CA ALA A 137 -9.40 -25.94 9.00
C ALA A 137 -10.03 -25.79 10.40
N ASP A 138 -9.36 -25.11 11.32
CA ASP A 138 -9.82 -24.93 12.70
C ASP A 138 -10.37 -23.52 13.01
N GLY A 139 -10.53 -22.67 11.99
CA GLY A 139 -11.12 -21.34 12.11
C GLY A 139 -10.20 -20.28 12.75
N ARG A 140 -8.97 -20.62 13.16
CA ARG A 140 -8.00 -19.64 13.67
C ARG A 140 -7.63 -18.60 12.61
N TYR A 141 -7.62 -18.95 11.33
CA TYR A 141 -7.33 -17.99 10.26
C TYR A 141 -8.35 -16.84 10.23
N ASP A 142 -9.64 -17.14 10.37
CA ASP A 142 -10.70 -16.11 10.42
C ASP A 142 -10.57 -15.24 11.67
N ASP A 143 -10.11 -15.82 12.78
CA ASP A 143 -9.76 -15.07 13.99
C ASP A 143 -8.58 -14.11 13.77
N LEU A 144 -7.51 -14.56 13.10
CA LEU A 144 -6.40 -13.69 12.72
C LEU A 144 -6.88 -12.51 11.88
N LEU A 145 -7.68 -12.76 10.84
CA LEU A 145 -8.21 -11.69 10.00
C LEU A 145 -9.03 -10.70 10.81
N ARG A 146 -9.95 -11.17 11.66
CA ARG A 146 -10.80 -10.28 12.47
C ARG A 146 -10.00 -9.41 13.43
N ARG A 147 -8.93 -9.94 14.02
CA ARG A 147 -8.07 -9.23 14.97
C ARG A 147 -7.14 -8.23 14.31
N TRP A 148 -6.51 -8.60 13.21
CA TRP A 148 -5.52 -7.75 12.54
C TRP A 148 -6.14 -6.80 11.51
N LEU A 149 -7.27 -7.16 10.91
CA LEU A 149 -7.97 -6.39 9.88
C LEU A 149 -9.41 -6.12 10.31
N PRO A 150 -9.63 -5.45 11.46
CA PRO A 150 -10.99 -5.17 11.92
C PRO A 150 -11.67 -4.17 10.98
N ALA A 151 -12.99 -4.31 10.81
CA ALA A 151 -13.78 -3.38 10.01
C ALA A 151 -13.75 -1.95 10.57
N THR A 152 -13.61 -1.82 11.90
CA THR A 152 -13.51 -0.56 12.64
C THR A 152 -12.52 -0.69 13.79
N GLY A 153 -11.88 0.43 14.16
CA GLY A 153 -10.91 0.46 15.25
C GLY A 153 -9.48 0.12 14.81
N SER A 154 -8.63 -0.21 15.78
CA SER A 154 -7.23 -0.58 15.56
C SER A 154 -7.03 -2.09 15.68
N PRO A 155 -5.97 -2.65 15.07
CA PRO A 155 -5.62 -4.06 15.25
C PRO A 155 -5.51 -4.45 16.73
N ALA A 156 -5.93 -5.67 17.06
CA ALA A 156 -5.77 -6.20 18.40
C ALA A 156 -4.29 -6.40 18.76
N PRO A 157 -3.91 -6.41 20.05
CA PRO A 157 -2.56 -6.75 20.47
C PRO A 157 -2.14 -8.13 19.97
N MET A 158 -0.83 -8.26 19.70
CA MET A 158 -0.26 -9.54 19.30
C MET A 158 -0.44 -10.58 20.40
N PRO A 159 -0.95 -11.79 20.10
CA PRO A 159 -1.09 -12.84 21.10
C PRO A 159 0.26 -13.36 21.54
N ASP A 160 0.34 -13.83 22.78
CA ASP A 160 1.53 -14.52 23.27
C ASP A 160 1.65 -15.90 22.63
N ILE A 161 2.69 -16.09 21.82
CA ILE A 161 3.03 -17.35 21.17
C ILE A 161 4.42 -17.74 21.67
N ALA A 162 4.45 -18.64 22.65
CA ALA A 162 5.69 -19.14 23.24
C ALA A 162 6.45 -20.00 22.23
N LEU A 163 7.60 -19.50 21.76
CA LEU A 163 8.47 -20.23 20.84
C LEU A 163 9.53 -21.04 21.62
N PRO A 164 9.90 -22.23 21.14
CA PRO A 164 10.98 -23.01 21.72
C PRO A 164 12.32 -22.25 21.58
N ARG A 165 13.09 -22.20 22.67
CA ARG A 165 14.43 -21.57 22.68
C ARG A 165 15.52 -22.63 22.49
N GLY A 166 16.57 -22.28 21.74
CA GLY A 166 17.78 -23.10 21.62
C GLY A 166 17.77 -24.18 20.52
N GLN A 167 16.72 -24.25 19.69
CA GLN A 167 16.60 -25.24 18.59
C GLN A 167 16.80 -24.62 17.19
N GLY A 168 17.68 -23.60 17.13
CA GLY A 168 17.87 -22.79 15.92
C GLY A 168 16.77 -21.75 15.72
N SER A 169 17.01 -20.85 14.77
CA SER A 169 16.12 -19.72 14.47
C SER A 169 15.65 -19.77 13.03
N LEU A 170 14.40 -19.40 12.81
CA LEU A 170 13.85 -19.09 11.50
C LEU A 170 13.98 -17.57 11.28
N ARG A 171 14.75 -17.15 10.27
CA ARG A 171 15.01 -15.73 9.98
C ARG A 171 13.95 -15.18 9.02
N LEU A 172 13.02 -14.38 9.52
CA LEU A 172 11.99 -13.70 8.75
C LEU A 172 12.49 -12.34 8.26
N GLY A 173 12.56 -12.16 6.94
CA GLY A 173 12.68 -10.83 6.34
C GLY A 173 11.32 -10.14 6.29
N THR A 174 11.25 -8.90 6.78
CA THR A 174 10.03 -8.08 6.73
C THR A 174 10.35 -6.58 6.53
N ALA A 175 9.32 -5.78 6.27
CA ALA A 175 9.38 -4.32 6.25
C ALA A 175 8.34 -3.77 7.24
N ALA A 176 8.80 -3.29 8.41
CA ALA A 176 7.95 -2.92 9.54
C ALA A 176 7.29 -1.53 9.41
N VAL A 177 6.73 -1.23 8.23
CA VAL A 177 6.07 0.05 7.89
C VAL A 177 4.69 -0.14 7.24
N THR A 178 4.13 -1.35 7.34
CA THR A 178 2.92 -1.80 6.64
C THR A 178 1.84 -2.23 7.63
N GLU A 179 1.51 -1.37 8.60
CA GLU A 179 0.43 -1.64 9.56
C GLU A 179 -0.89 -1.91 8.81
N PRO A 180 -1.56 -3.06 9.04
CA PRO A 180 -1.45 -3.93 10.23
C PRO A 180 -0.72 -5.27 10.03
N PHE A 181 0.02 -5.44 8.95
CA PHE A 181 0.67 -6.70 8.61
C PHE A 181 2.06 -6.86 9.20
N SER A 182 2.90 -5.83 9.09
CA SER A 182 4.23 -5.78 9.71
C SER A 182 4.55 -4.35 10.11
N PHE A 183 4.63 -4.07 11.41
CA PHE A 183 4.84 -2.73 11.93
C PHE A 183 5.45 -2.75 13.32
N VAL A 184 6.05 -1.62 13.71
CA VAL A 184 6.51 -1.42 15.07
C VAL A 184 5.30 -1.07 15.95
N GLY A 185 4.96 -1.95 16.89
CA GLY A 185 3.88 -1.72 17.85
C GLY A 185 4.27 -0.74 18.95
N GLU A 186 3.31 -0.39 19.81
CA GLU A 186 3.51 0.62 20.88
C GLU A 186 4.65 0.29 21.85
N ALA A 187 4.88 -1.00 22.11
CA ALA A 187 5.97 -1.49 22.96
C ALA A 187 7.35 -1.52 22.25
N GLY A 188 7.45 -1.04 21.01
CA GLY A 188 8.69 -1.03 20.21
C GLY A 188 9.02 -2.36 19.53
N ALA A 189 8.24 -3.42 19.78
CA ALA A 189 8.40 -4.72 19.11
C ALA A 189 7.77 -4.70 17.70
N ILE A 190 8.36 -5.44 16.76
CA ILE A 190 7.76 -5.67 15.45
C ILE A 190 6.65 -6.72 15.60
N VAL A 191 5.44 -6.31 15.22
CA VAL A 191 4.20 -7.09 15.35
C VAL A 191 3.40 -6.99 14.05
N GLY A 192 2.31 -7.76 13.95
CA GLY A 192 1.40 -7.71 12.81
C GLY A 192 0.95 -9.08 12.35
N PHE A 193 0.04 -9.09 11.38
CA PHE A 193 -0.50 -10.30 10.77
C PHE A 193 0.58 -11.23 10.22
N ASP A 194 1.55 -10.70 9.46
CA ASP A 194 2.64 -11.50 8.87
C ASP A 194 3.56 -12.06 9.95
N ILE A 195 3.81 -11.27 11.00
CA ILE A 195 4.65 -11.66 12.13
C ILE A 195 3.98 -12.78 12.93
N GLU A 196 2.68 -12.69 13.18
CA GLU A 196 1.94 -13.73 13.89
C GLU A 196 1.94 -15.05 13.09
N LEU A 197 1.68 -14.99 11.77
CA LEU A 197 1.76 -16.17 10.91
C LEU A 197 3.17 -16.77 10.91
N ALA A 198 4.22 -15.95 10.80
CA ALA A 198 5.60 -16.43 10.84
C ALA A 198 5.96 -17.08 12.19
N ARG A 199 5.47 -16.54 13.32
CA ARG A 199 5.65 -17.18 14.64
C ARG A 199 4.96 -18.54 14.71
N ARG A 200 3.75 -18.67 14.14
CA ARG A 200 3.03 -19.95 14.10
C ARG A 200 3.79 -20.99 13.25
N VAL A 201 4.37 -20.57 12.14
CA VAL A 201 5.26 -21.42 11.31
C VAL A 201 6.53 -21.81 12.09
N ALA A 202 7.18 -20.86 12.76
CA ALA A 202 8.35 -21.16 13.59
C ALA A 202 8.03 -22.17 14.71
N LEU A 203 6.90 -21.99 15.40
CA LEU A 203 6.39 -22.92 16.40
C LEU A 203 6.18 -24.32 15.83
N ARG A 204 5.54 -24.43 14.66
CA ARG A 204 5.34 -25.71 13.95
C ARG A 204 6.66 -26.41 13.63
N LEU A 205 7.70 -25.64 13.31
CA LEU A 205 9.04 -26.14 13.00
C LEU A 205 9.90 -26.42 14.24
N GLY A 206 9.39 -26.13 15.44
CA GLY A 206 10.17 -26.27 16.67
C GLY A 206 11.33 -25.27 16.76
N LYS A 207 11.23 -24.11 16.09
CA LYS A 207 12.28 -23.08 16.04
C LYS A 207 11.88 -21.80 16.77
N ASP A 208 12.88 -21.00 17.13
CA ASP A 208 12.68 -19.59 17.45
C ASP A 208 12.45 -18.77 16.15
N LEU A 209 12.08 -17.49 16.29
CA LEU A 209 11.90 -16.56 15.18
C LEU A 209 12.80 -15.33 15.35
N GLU A 210 13.72 -15.14 14.41
CA GLU A 210 14.51 -13.91 14.28
C GLU A 210 13.88 -13.01 13.22
N ILE A 211 13.54 -11.78 13.58
CA ILE A 211 12.96 -10.81 12.64
C ILE A 211 14.07 -9.91 12.12
N VAL A 212 14.26 -9.91 10.81
CA VAL A 212 15.19 -9.05 10.08
C VAL A 212 14.38 -7.98 9.36
N ASN A 213 14.35 -6.77 9.93
CA ASN A 213 13.67 -5.63 9.35
C ASN A 213 14.51 -4.97 8.26
N LEU A 214 13.97 -4.85 7.06
CA LEU A 214 14.65 -4.34 5.87
C LEU A 214 13.73 -3.38 5.10
N GLU A 215 14.33 -2.58 4.22
CA GLU A 215 13.57 -1.90 3.16
C GLU A 215 12.92 -2.93 2.25
N PHE A 216 11.68 -2.68 1.81
CA PHE A 216 10.89 -3.66 1.06
C PHE A 216 11.61 -4.17 -0.21
N GLY A 217 12.25 -3.25 -0.96
CA GLY A 217 13.03 -3.59 -2.15
C GLY A 217 14.25 -4.49 -1.90
N ALA A 218 14.71 -4.61 -0.65
CA ALA A 218 15.86 -5.44 -0.27
C ALA A 218 15.47 -6.87 0.14
N LEU A 219 14.17 -7.18 0.29
CA LEU A 219 13.71 -8.47 0.82
C LEU A 219 14.09 -9.65 -0.08
N ILE A 220 13.75 -9.61 -1.38
CA ILE A 220 14.10 -10.68 -2.33
C ILE A 220 15.63 -10.84 -2.44
N PRO A 221 16.43 -9.76 -2.64
CA PRO A 221 17.89 -9.88 -2.60
C PRO A 221 18.43 -10.51 -1.31
N ALA A 222 17.88 -10.17 -0.15
CA ALA A 222 18.29 -10.76 1.12
C ALA A 222 17.98 -12.25 1.22
N LEU A 223 16.82 -12.69 0.71
CA LEU A 223 16.43 -14.10 0.64
C LEU A 223 17.35 -14.88 -0.31
N LEU A 224 17.61 -14.35 -1.51
CA LEU A 224 18.51 -14.98 -2.48
C LEU A 224 19.96 -15.07 -1.97
N ALA A 225 20.39 -14.09 -1.16
CA ALA A 225 21.70 -14.10 -0.51
C ALA A 225 21.76 -14.97 0.76
N GLY A 226 20.66 -15.65 1.14
CA GLY A 226 20.60 -16.49 2.34
C GLY A 226 20.68 -15.72 3.67
N LYS A 227 20.43 -14.41 3.66
CA LYS A 227 20.39 -13.57 4.87
C LYS A 227 19.12 -13.80 5.70
N VAL A 228 18.03 -14.17 5.03
CA VAL A 228 16.75 -14.56 5.62
C VAL A 228 16.29 -15.88 5.01
N ASP A 229 15.45 -16.63 5.72
CA ASP A 229 14.95 -17.95 5.30
C ASP A 229 13.58 -17.84 4.61
N LEU A 230 12.78 -16.85 5.00
CA LEU A 230 11.49 -16.51 4.41
C LEU A 230 11.25 -14.99 4.44
N ILE A 231 10.35 -14.52 3.58
CA ILE A 231 9.85 -13.15 3.56
C ILE A 231 8.36 -13.16 3.90
N GLY A 232 7.96 -12.32 4.85
CA GLY A 232 6.56 -12.00 5.16
C GLY A 232 6.41 -10.49 5.32
N ALA A 233 5.80 -9.85 4.32
CA ALA A 233 5.67 -8.39 4.25
C ALA A 233 4.57 -7.96 3.25
N CYS A 234 3.42 -8.64 3.25
CA CYS A 234 2.36 -8.47 2.22
C CYS A 234 2.88 -8.63 0.78
N ILE A 235 3.89 -9.46 0.58
CA ILE A 235 4.57 -9.49 -0.71
C ILE A 235 3.61 -10.08 -1.78
N THR A 236 3.22 -9.25 -2.74
CA THR A 236 2.36 -9.63 -3.86
C THR A 236 2.99 -10.77 -4.67
N ILE A 237 2.21 -11.82 -4.91
CA ILE A 237 2.58 -12.92 -5.79
C ILE A 237 2.48 -12.43 -7.24
N THR A 238 3.60 -12.45 -7.95
CA THR A 238 3.67 -12.05 -9.37
C THR A 238 4.51 -13.05 -10.15
N ASP A 239 4.26 -13.19 -11.45
CA ASP A 239 5.06 -14.08 -12.32
C ASP A 239 6.54 -13.73 -12.28
N GLU A 240 6.89 -12.44 -12.20
CA GLU A 240 8.28 -12.01 -12.13
C GLU A 240 8.96 -12.48 -10.84
N ARG A 241 8.28 -12.38 -9.70
CA ARG A 241 8.81 -12.84 -8.42
C ARG A 241 8.84 -14.36 -8.34
N SER A 242 7.81 -15.04 -8.82
CA SER A 242 7.71 -16.51 -8.85
C SER A 242 8.80 -17.18 -9.71
N ARG A 243 9.39 -16.46 -10.66
CA ARG A 243 10.59 -16.91 -11.38
C ARG A 243 11.86 -16.94 -10.52
N LYS A 244 11.90 -16.19 -9.41
CA LYS A 244 13.07 -16.01 -8.54
C LYS A 244 12.92 -16.72 -7.18
N VAL A 245 11.69 -16.87 -6.68
CA VAL A 245 11.39 -17.42 -5.35
C VAL A 245 10.18 -18.36 -5.41
N LEU A 246 10.02 -19.20 -4.40
CA LEU A 246 8.79 -19.98 -4.21
C LEU A 246 7.83 -19.23 -3.29
N PHE A 247 6.57 -19.13 -3.67
CA PHE A 247 5.52 -18.61 -2.80
C PHE A 247 4.76 -19.72 -2.08
N SER A 248 4.37 -19.45 -0.83
CA SER A 248 3.32 -20.23 -0.16
C SER A 248 2.00 -20.15 -0.92
N GLU A 249 1.04 -20.98 -0.53
CA GLU A 249 -0.36 -20.69 -0.81
C GLU A 249 -0.70 -19.26 -0.35
N PRO A 250 -1.56 -18.54 -1.08
CA PRO A 250 -1.86 -17.16 -0.77
C PRO A 250 -2.53 -17.09 0.60
N TYR A 251 -2.01 -16.27 1.51
CA TYR A 251 -2.59 -16.08 2.85
C TYR A 251 -3.52 -14.88 2.93
N TYR A 252 -3.58 -14.05 1.89
CA TYR A 252 -4.51 -12.94 1.81
C TYR A 252 -4.84 -12.68 0.34
N ARG A 253 -6.11 -12.39 0.05
CA ARG A 253 -6.55 -11.93 -1.27
C ARG A 253 -6.88 -10.46 -1.14
N GLY A 254 -6.04 -9.63 -1.75
CA GLY A 254 -6.07 -8.18 -1.63
C GLY A 254 -6.14 -7.51 -2.99
N GLY A 255 -5.49 -6.36 -3.07
CA GLY A 255 -5.46 -5.53 -4.24
C GLY A 255 -4.82 -4.19 -3.96
N ILE A 256 -4.29 -3.57 -5.01
CA ILE A 256 -3.89 -2.17 -4.98
C ILE A 256 -5.15 -1.32 -5.09
N SER A 257 -5.33 -0.41 -4.14
CA SER A 257 -6.38 0.61 -4.13
C SER A 257 -5.79 2.01 -4.16
N ALA A 258 -6.65 3.01 -4.36
CA ALA A 258 -6.27 4.41 -4.36
C ALA A 258 -6.75 5.12 -3.08
N LEU A 259 -5.84 5.76 -2.35
CA LEU A 259 -6.16 6.67 -1.25
C LEU A 259 -6.01 8.11 -1.72
N VAL A 260 -7.06 8.90 -1.61
CA VAL A 260 -7.12 10.29 -2.07
C VAL A 260 -7.38 11.24 -0.92
N ARG A 261 -7.23 12.54 -1.16
CA ARG A 261 -7.68 13.55 -0.20
C ARG A 261 -9.21 13.52 -0.12
N GLN A 262 -9.75 13.61 1.10
CA GLN A 262 -11.18 13.84 1.27
C GLN A 262 -11.60 15.19 0.66
N PRO A 263 -12.77 15.25 0.00
CA PRO A 263 -13.37 16.50 -0.45
C PRO A 263 -13.54 17.54 0.66
#